data_AF-C6V5A2-F1
#
_entry.id   AF-C6V5A2-F1
#
_cell.length_a   1.000
_cell.length_b   1.000
_cell.length_c   1.000
_cell.angle_alpha   90.00
_cell.angle_beta   90.00
_cell.angle_gamma   90.00
#
_symmetry.space_group_name_H-M   'P 1'
#
loop_
_entity.id
_entity.type
_entity.pdbx_description
1 polymer ?
#
loop_
_entity_poly.entity_id
_entity_poly.type
_entity_poly.pdbx_seq_one_letter_code
_entity_poly.pdbx_strand_id
1 'polypeptide(L)'
;MRKLVLILIFLLPVFGFSEQLGQPHEWQLGFQRSASPVMDYINDFHNLMLIIMVCIAAGVNALLLYTVIRFNKKRNPSPSKTSHNTLLEIVWTVIPVLIVLGISFPSLKVLKYEEHVPDAEMTVKVVGHQWYWTYNYPDHDEITFDSNLKHDLDEGEPRLLAVDNNLVLPVDTTVRIQITSDDVIHSWAVPSLGIKKDAVPGRLNETWVRIDKEGTYYGQCSELCGILHGFMPIAVTAVSKEAFKEWVTQAKDSF
;
A
#
# COMPACT_ATOMS: atom_id res chain seq x y z
N MET A 1 -5.69 4.66 48.88
CA MET A 1 -6.55 5.00 47.72
C MET A 1 -6.18 6.38 47.20
N ARG A 2 -5.24 6.43 46.25
CA ARG A 2 -4.68 7.61 45.53
C ARG A 2 -3.24 7.20 45.21
N LYS A 3 -2.87 7.09 43.93
CA LYS A 3 -1.56 6.70 43.34
C LYS A 3 -1.57 5.52 42.36
N LEU A 4 -2.73 5.10 41.83
CA LEU A 4 -2.77 4.07 40.77
C LEU A 4 -3.72 4.38 39.61
N VAL A 5 -3.94 5.66 39.29
CA VAL A 5 -4.88 6.09 38.22
C VAL A 5 -4.18 7.02 37.21
N LEU A 6 -2.90 6.79 36.92
CA LEU A 6 -2.14 7.67 36.00
C LEU A 6 -1.35 6.94 34.90
N ILE A 7 -1.59 5.64 34.69
CA ILE A 7 -0.94 4.86 33.61
C ILE A 7 -2.00 4.27 32.67
N LEU A 8 -2.94 5.08 32.20
CA LEU A 8 -3.93 4.64 31.20
C LEU A 8 -4.26 5.70 30.14
N ILE A 9 -3.32 6.64 29.89
CA ILE A 9 -3.46 7.70 28.86
C ILE A 9 -2.33 7.60 27.80
N PHE A 10 -1.93 6.38 27.41
CA PHE A 10 -0.88 6.19 26.38
C PHE A 10 -1.29 5.19 25.27
N LEU A 11 -2.59 5.05 25.01
CA LEU A 11 -3.12 4.18 23.96
C LEU A 11 -4.18 4.86 23.08
N LEU A 12 -4.12 6.18 22.95
CA LEU A 12 -4.74 6.81 21.78
C LEU A 12 -3.67 6.81 20.69
N PRO A 13 -3.88 6.11 19.55
CA PRO A 13 -3.04 6.33 18.40
C PRO A 13 -3.23 7.80 18.05
N VAL A 14 -2.18 8.60 18.22
CA VAL A 14 -2.13 9.91 17.61
C VAL A 14 -2.01 9.61 16.12
N PHE A 15 -3.16 9.49 15.45
CA PHE A 15 -3.23 9.51 14.00
C PHE A 15 -2.85 10.94 13.60
N GLY A 16 -1.56 11.17 13.41
CA GLY A 16 -1.08 12.39 12.78
C GLY A 16 -1.61 12.42 11.35
N PHE A 17 -2.60 13.24 11.09
CA PHE A 17 -3.06 13.54 9.73
C PHE A 17 -2.16 14.64 9.16
N SER A 18 -1.30 14.29 8.22
CA SER A 18 -0.47 15.26 7.50
C SER A 18 -1.23 15.81 6.27
N GLU A 19 -0.98 17.08 5.93
CA GLU A 19 -1.54 17.75 4.75
C GLU A 19 -0.92 17.28 3.43
N GLN A 20 0.33 16.80 3.45
CA GLN A 20 1.03 16.41 2.23
C GLN A 20 0.57 15.01 1.76
N LEU A 21 -0.15 14.99 0.63
CA LEU A 21 -0.62 13.79 -0.04
C LEU A 21 0.56 12.98 -0.59
N GLY A 22 0.43 11.65 -0.59
CA GLY A 22 1.29 10.80 -1.41
C GLY A 22 2.75 10.61 -0.97
N GLN A 23 3.11 10.93 0.28
CA GLN A 23 4.46 10.68 0.78
C GLN A 23 4.47 10.15 2.22
N PRO A 24 5.53 9.44 2.65
CA PRO A 24 5.68 9.02 4.04
C PRO A 24 5.94 10.22 4.95
N HIS A 25 5.49 10.13 6.20
CA HIS A 25 5.74 11.13 7.25
C HIS A 25 6.52 10.53 8.40
N GLU A 26 7.36 11.35 9.05
CA GLU A 26 8.10 10.90 10.23
C GLU A 26 7.15 10.45 11.34
N TRP A 27 7.47 9.33 11.98
CA TRP A 27 6.67 8.72 13.05
C TRP A 27 5.24 8.35 12.68
N GLN A 28 4.92 8.28 11.38
CA GLN A 28 3.60 7.86 10.92
C GLN A 28 3.31 6.42 11.33
N LEU A 29 2.10 6.21 11.86
CA LEU A 29 1.54 4.89 12.11
C LEU A 29 0.44 4.61 11.09
N GLY A 30 0.46 3.42 10.48
CA GLY A 30 -0.48 3.03 9.44
C GLY A 30 -0.04 3.45 8.04
N PHE A 31 -0.98 3.45 7.10
CA PHE A 31 -0.70 3.75 5.69
C PHE A 31 -0.60 5.26 5.41
N GLN A 32 0.00 5.58 4.27
CA GLN A 32 -0.16 6.89 3.63
C GLN A 32 -1.65 7.18 3.37
N ARG A 33 -1.98 8.47 3.25
CA ARG A 33 -3.35 8.87 2.93
C ARG A 33 -3.74 8.32 1.56
N SER A 34 -4.86 7.62 1.51
CA SER A 34 -5.45 7.12 0.27
C SER A 34 -5.76 8.27 -0.68
N ALA A 35 -5.50 8.04 -1.96
CA ALA A 35 -5.79 8.96 -3.05
C ALA A 35 -6.39 8.26 -4.28
N SER A 36 -6.83 7.01 -4.11
CA SER A 36 -7.55 6.27 -5.14
C SER A 36 -8.64 5.40 -4.50
N PRO A 37 -9.70 5.06 -5.24
CA PRO A 37 -10.73 4.14 -4.75
C PRO A 37 -10.17 2.75 -4.38
N VAL A 38 -9.14 2.28 -5.08
CA VAL A 38 -8.46 1.00 -4.77
C VAL A 38 -7.83 1.06 -3.38
N MET A 39 -7.11 2.14 -3.06
CA MET A 39 -6.46 2.29 -1.76
C MET A 39 -7.46 2.50 -0.61
N ASP A 40 -8.63 3.07 -0.88
CA ASP A 40 -9.74 3.13 0.10
C ASP A 40 -10.21 1.72 0.47
N TYR A 41 -10.45 0.85 -0.52
CA TYR A 41 -10.82 -0.54 -0.27
C TYR A 41 -9.74 -1.34 0.47
N ILE A 42 -8.46 -1.11 0.14
CA ILE A 42 -7.32 -1.72 0.84
C ILE A 42 -7.29 -1.27 2.31
N ASN A 43 -7.45 0.04 2.57
CA ASN A 43 -7.47 0.58 3.93
C ASN A 43 -8.61 0.00 4.77
N ASP A 44 -9.82 -0.06 4.21
CA ASP A 44 -10.99 -0.62 4.90
C ASP A 44 -10.78 -2.10 5.25
N PHE A 45 -10.27 -2.88 4.31
CA PHE A 45 -9.98 -4.30 4.54
C PHE A 45 -8.85 -4.50 5.54
N HIS A 46 -7.79 -3.69 5.47
CA HIS A 46 -6.72 -3.70 6.47
C HIS A 46 -7.24 -3.40 7.87
N ASN A 47 -8.07 -2.38 8.03
CA ASN A 47 -8.61 -1.99 9.34
C ASN A 47 -9.49 -3.11 9.93
N LEU A 48 -10.32 -3.76 9.10
CA LEU A 48 -11.07 -4.95 9.51
C LEU A 48 -10.15 -6.07 9.99
N MET A 49 -9.11 -6.39 9.20
CA MET A 49 -8.13 -7.42 9.55
C MET A 49 -7.40 -7.10 10.86
N LEU A 50 -7.00 -5.84 11.04
CA LEU A 50 -6.30 -5.39 12.23
C LEU A 50 -7.16 -5.58 13.48
N ILE A 51 -8.44 -5.21 13.44
CA ILE A 51 -9.37 -5.42 14.56
C ILE A 51 -9.47 -6.91 14.92
N ILE A 52 -9.66 -7.78 13.92
CA ILE A 52 -9.76 -9.23 14.15
C ILE A 52 -8.47 -9.77 14.79
N MET A 53 -7.30 -9.41 14.24
CA MET A 53 -6.01 -9.85 14.77
C MET A 53 -5.77 -9.35 16.20
N VAL A 54 -6.10 -8.09 16.49
CA VAL A 54 -5.97 -7.52 17.85
C VAL A 54 -6.89 -8.23 18.84
N CYS A 55 -8.14 -8.53 18.46
CA CYS A 55 -9.05 -9.29 19.32
C CYS A 55 -8.52 -10.71 19.61
N ILE A 56 -8.02 -11.42 18.60
CA ILE A 56 -7.43 -12.76 18.77
C ILE A 56 -6.19 -12.68 19.66
N ALA A 57 -5.26 -11.77 19.36
CA ALA A 57 -4.04 -11.59 20.12
C ALA A 57 -4.33 -11.21 21.57
N ALA A 58 -5.29 -10.32 21.83
CA ALA A 58 -5.72 -9.96 23.18
C ALA A 58 -6.30 -11.16 23.93
N GLY A 59 -7.15 -11.96 23.27
CA GLY A 59 -7.72 -13.17 23.85
C GLY A 59 -6.65 -14.21 24.24
N VAL A 60 -5.72 -14.50 23.32
CA VAL A 60 -4.61 -15.42 23.58
C VAL A 60 -3.72 -14.91 24.72
N ASN A 61 -3.33 -13.62 24.68
CA ASN A 61 -2.51 -13.03 25.73
C ASN A 61 -3.21 -13.01 27.10
N ALA A 62 -4.53 -12.77 27.14
CA ALA A 62 -5.30 -12.84 28.37
C ALA A 62 -5.32 -14.27 28.96
N LEU A 63 -5.49 -15.30 28.12
CA LEU A 63 -5.44 -16.71 28.55
C LEU A 63 -4.05 -17.12 29.03
N LEU A 64 -2.99 -16.68 28.34
CA LEU A 64 -1.62 -16.91 28.76
C LEU A 64 -1.32 -16.23 30.10
N LEU A 65 -1.70 -14.96 30.24
CA LEU A 65 -1.53 -14.22 31.49
C LEU A 65 -2.31 -14.87 32.63
N TYR A 66 -3.56 -15.27 32.38
CA TYR A 66 -4.37 -16.04 33.32
C TYR A 66 -3.66 -17.33 33.74
N THR A 67 -3.08 -18.05 32.78
CA THR A 67 -2.37 -19.30 33.03
C THR A 67 -1.16 -19.10 33.94
N VAL A 68 -0.34 -18.09 33.65
CA VAL A 68 0.83 -17.72 34.46
C VAL A 68 0.44 -17.34 35.89
N ILE A 69 -0.64 -16.57 36.05
CA ILE A 69 -1.08 -16.09 37.36
C ILE A 69 -1.79 -17.20 38.17
N ARG A 70 -2.66 -18.00 37.53
CA ARG A 70 -3.52 -18.96 38.22
C ARG A 70 -2.86 -20.32 38.45
N PHE A 71 -2.05 -20.79 37.50
CA PHE A 71 -1.55 -22.16 37.46
C PHE A 71 -0.04 -22.28 37.75
N ASN A 72 0.61 -21.24 38.28
CA ASN A 72 1.98 -21.36 38.78
C ASN A 72 2.08 -22.33 39.98
N LYS A 73 3.29 -22.85 40.22
CA LYS A 73 3.61 -23.84 41.27
C LYS A 73 3.10 -23.45 42.66
N LYS A 74 3.12 -22.16 43.00
CA LYS A 74 2.68 -21.66 44.32
C LYS A 74 1.16 -21.72 44.48
N ARG A 75 0.39 -21.37 43.44
CA ARG A 75 -1.08 -21.30 43.47
C ARG A 75 -1.79 -22.55 42.97
N ASN A 76 -1.06 -23.46 42.31
CA ASN A 76 -1.57 -24.73 41.81
C ASN A 76 -0.57 -25.88 42.06
N PRO A 77 -0.32 -26.27 43.33
CA PRO A 77 0.71 -27.26 43.68
C PRO A 77 0.37 -28.68 43.21
N SER A 78 -0.91 -29.00 43.01
CA SER A 78 -1.37 -30.29 42.48
C SER A 78 -2.04 -30.08 41.12
N PRO A 79 -1.32 -30.27 39.99
CA PRO A 79 -1.89 -30.04 38.66
C PRO A 79 -2.96 -31.07 38.29
N SER A 80 -3.88 -30.67 37.41
CA SER A 80 -4.81 -31.62 36.78
C SER A 80 -4.05 -32.62 35.89
N LYS A 81 -4.65 -33.80 35.69
CA LYS A 81 -4.14 -34.86 34.80
C LYS A 81 -4.97 -35.00 33.51
N THR A 82 -5.95 -34.13 33.28
CA THR A 82 -6.76 -34.13 32.06
C THR A 82 -5.87 -33.94 30.84
N SER A 83 -5.99 -34.82 29.85
CA SER A 83 -5.13 -34.81 28.65
C SER A 83 -5.84 -34.33 27.38
N HIS A 84 -7.17 -34.38 27.31
CA HIS A 84 -7.94 -33.98 26.13
C HIS A 84 -9.37 -33.57 26.49
N ASN A 85 -10.01 -32.84 25.58
CA ASN A 85 -11.43 -32.50 25.65
C ASN A 85 -11.95 -32.28 24.22
N THR A 86 -12.62 -33.30 23.68
CA THR A 86 -13.10 -33.31 22.29
C THR A 86 -14.05 -32.16 21.97
N LEU A 87 -14.90 -31.74 22.91
CA LEU A 87 -15.80 -30.61 22.68
C LEU A 87 -15.01 -29.31 22.50
N LEU A 88 -14.01 -29.08 23.35
CA LEU A 88 -13.16 -27.90 23.27
C LEU A 88 -12.32 -27.91 21.99
N GLU A 89 -11.82 -29.09 21.60
CA GLU A 89 -11.10 -29.32 20.35
C GLU A 89 -11.93 -28.96 19.11
N ILE A 90 -13.20 -29.38 19.08
CA ILE A 90 -14.13 -29.02 18.01
C ILE A 90 -14.34 -27.50 17.99
N VAL A 91 -14.58 -26.89 19.15
CA VAL A 91 -14.87 -25.45 19.25
C VAL A 91 -13.71 -24.61 18.73
N TRP A 92 -12.46 -24.86 19.17
CA TRP A 92 -11.32 -24.07 18.70
C TRP A 92 -10.90 -24.41 17.26
N THR A 93 -11.44 -25.46 16.66
CA THR A 93 -11.19 -25.80 15.25
C THR A 93 -12.22 -25.13 14.35
N VAL A 94 -13.49 -25.18 14.74
CA VAL A 94 -14.61 -24.59 13.97
C VAL A 94 -14.55 -23.06 14.01
N ILE A 95 -14.22 -22.43 15.15
CA ILE A 95 -14.19 -20.97 15.26
C ILE A 95 -13.20 -20.33 14.26
N PRO A 96 -11.91 -20.75 14.17
CA PRO A 96 -10.99 -20.21 13.17
C PRO A 96 -11.45 -20.41 11.73
N VAL A 97 -12.05 -21.57 11.42
CA VAL A 97 -12.61 -21.83 10.08
C VAL A 97 -13.70 -20.80 9.75
N LEU A 98 -14.62 -20.53 10.68
CA LEU A 98 -15.66 -19.52 10.47
C LEU A 98 -15.09 -18.10 10.34
N ILE A 99 -14.04 -17.75 11.10
CA ILE A 99 -13.35 -16.46 10.98
C ILE A 99 -12.76 -16.30 9.58
N VAL A 100 -12.04 -17.31 9.07
CA VAL A 100 -11.44 -17.27 7.73
C VAL A 100 -12.50 -17.16 6.64
N LEU A 101 -13.61 -17.91 6.75
CA LEU A 101 -14.73 -17.79 5.83
C LEU A 101 -15.32 -16.37 5.85
N GLY A 102 -15.47 -15.77 7.04
CA GLY A 102 -15.93 -14.40 7.19
C GLY A 102 -15.01 -13.36 6.53
N ILE A 103 -13.69 -13.51 6.68
CA ILE A 103 -12.67 -12.63 6.07
C ILE A 103 -12.62 -12.78 4.54
N SER A 104 -12.86 -13.98 4.02
CA SER A 104 -12.74 -14.27 2.58
C SER A 104 -13.69 -13.43 1.72
N PHE A 105 -14.88 -13.11 2.22
CA PHE A 105 -15.88 -12.36 1.46
C PHE A 105 -15.46 -10.91 1.16
N PRO A 106 -15.11 -10.06 2.15
CA PRO A 106 -14.59 -8.73 1.87
C PRO A 106 -13.27 -8.77 1.09
N SER A 107 -12.39 -9.75 1.37
CA SER A 107 -11.13 -9.92 0.63
C SER A 107 -11.35 -10.10 -0.88
N LEU A 108 -12.28 -10.99 -1.27
CA LEU A 108 -12.59 -11.22 -2.68
C LEU A 108 -13.23 -10.00 -3.35
N LYS A 109 -13.95 -9.15 -2.61
CA LYS A 109 -14.50 -7.91 -3.13
C LYS A 109 -13.38 -6.92 -3.49
N VAL A 110 -12.40 -6.74 -2.61
CA VAL A 110 -11.22 -5.89 -2.87
C VAL A 110 -10.44 -6.42 -4.07
N LEU A 111 -10.11 -7.72 -4.06
CA LEU A 111 -9.36 -8.36 -5.15
C LEU A 111 -10.02 -8.16 -6.52
N LYS A 112 -11.33 -8.36 -6.61
CA LYS A 112 -12.07 -8.18 -7.86
C LYS A 112 -12.05 -6.74 -8.35
N TYR A 113 -12.11 -5.77 -7.43
CA TYR A 113 -12.10 -4.36 -7.77
C TYR A 113 -10.72 -3.91 -8.27
N GLU A 114 -9.66 -4.43 -7.65
CA GLU A 114 -8.27 -4.14 -8.04
C GLU A 114 -7.91 -4.76 -9.41
N GLU A 115 -8.24 -6.04 -9.62
CA GLU A 115 -7.83 -6.77 -10.84
C GLU A 115 -8.73 -6.50 -12.05
N HIS A 116 -9.95 -6.00 -11.87
CA HIS A 116 -10.82 -5.64 -12.99
C HIS A 116 -10.55 -4.20 -13.42
N VAL A 117 -9.76 -4.03 -14.48
CA VAL A 117 -9.54 -2.73 -15.14
C VAL A 117 -10.87 -2.24 -15.73
N PRO A 118 -11.44 -1.12 -15.24
CA PRO A 118 -12.64 -0.53 -15.82
C PRO A 118 -12.36 0.03 -17.22
N ASP A 119 -13.40 0.48 -17.92
CA ASP A 119 -13.23 1.18 -19.20
C ASP A 119 -12.31 2.39 -19.01
N ALA A 120 -11.09 2.27 -19.53
CA ALA A 120 -10.04 3.27 -19.37
C ALA A 120 -10.24 4.42 -20.34
N GLU A 121 -10.10 5.65 -19.84
CA GLU A 121 -10.16 6.88 -20.62
C GLU A 121 -8.81 7.19 -21.29
N MET A 122 -7.71 6.66 -20.74
CA MET A 122 -6.38 6.75 -21.32
C MET A 122 -5.47 5.61 -20.83
N THR A 123 -4.36 5.41 -21.54
CA THR A 123 -3.35 4.41 -21.25
C THR A 123 -1.99 5.06 -21.01
N VAL A 124 -1.25 4.52 -20.04
CA VAL A 124 0.18 4.78 -19.86
C VAL A 124 0.90 3.44 -19.83
N LYS A 125 1.99 3.35 -20.59
CA LYS A 125 2.93 2.24 -20.51
C LYS A 125 4.11 2.66 -19.64
N VAL A 126 4.50 1.76 -18.74
CA VAL A 126 5.61 1.90 -17.81
C VAL A 126 6.61 0.79 -18.12
N VAL A 127 7.87 1.17 -18.34
CA VAL A 127 8.96 0.23 -18.57
C VAL A 127 10.03 0.42 -17.48
N GLY A 128 10.34 -0.66 -16.77
CA GLY A 128 11.41 -0.67 -15.77
C GLY A 128 12.77 -0.99 -16.40
N HIS A 129 13.78 -0.20 -16.04
CA HIS A 129 15.18 -0.36 -16.44
C HIS A 129 16.10 -0.33 -15.22
N GLN A 130 17.31 -0.88 -15.32
CA GLN A 130 18.38 -0.70 -14.35
C GLN A 130 19.04 0.69 -14.52
N TRP A 131 18.79 1.70 -13.69
CA TRP A 131 17.85 1.81 -12.56
C TRP A 131 17.04 3.11 -12.68
N TYR A 132 16.05 3.10 -13.55
CA TYR A 132 15.13 4.21 -13.83
C TYR A 132 13.83 3.67 -14.46
N TRP A 133 12.86 4.55 -14.69
CA TRP A 133 11.59 4.19 -15.34
C TRP A 133 11.40 4.99 -16.62
N THR A 134 10.90 4.36 -17.68
CA THR A 134 10.44 5.04 -18.88
C THR A 134 8.92 5.03 -18.92
N TYR A 135 8.33 6.18 -19.22
CA TYR A 135 6.89 6.35 -19.38
C TYR A 135 6.55 6.64 -20.84
N ASN A 136 5.53 5.98 -21.35
CA ASN A 136 5.02 6.16 -22.71
C ASN A 136 3.50 6.37 -22.69
N TYR A 137 3.03 7.37 -23.43
CA TYR A 137 1.63 7.74 -23.56
C TYR A 137 1.13 7.41 -24.97
N PRO A 138 0.72 6.15 -25.25
CA PRO A 138 0.39 5.71 -26.61
C PRO A 138 -0.84 6.44 -27.18
N ASP A 139 -1.77 6.84 -26.32
CA ASP A 139 -2.98 7.58 -26.71
C ASP A 139 -2.72 9.08 -26.96
N HIS A 140 -1.49 9.56 -26.76
CA HIS A 140 -1.10 10.97 -26.85
C HIS A 140 0.17 11.17 -27.69
N ASP A 141 0.14 10.74 -28.96
CA ASP A 141 1.25 10.86 -29.92
C ASP A 141 2.55 10.17 -29.47
N GLU A 142 2.44 9.09 -28.70
CA GLU A 142 3.59 8.28 -28.26
C GLU A 142 4.64 9.08 -27.46
N ILE A 143 4.22 10.14 -26.75
CA ILE A 143 5.10 10.90 -25.84
C ILE A 143 5.82 9.91 -24.93
N THR A 144 7.15 9.95 -24.93
CA THR A 144 8.00 9.00 -24.23
C THR A 144 9.14 9.72 -23.53
N PHE A 145 9.35 9.44 -22.25
CA PHE A 145 10.45 10.04 -21.50
C PHE A 145 10.94 9.14 -20.36
N ASP A 146 12.18 9.38 -19.96
CA ASP A 146 12.83 8.69 -18.85
C ASP A 146 12.67 9.50 -17.55
N SER A 147 12.57 8.79 -16.44
CA SER A 147 12.40 9.31 -15.09
C SER A 147 13.48 8.73 -14.19
N ASN A 148 14.45 9.56 -13.84
CA ASN A 148 15.61 9.23 -13.02
C ASN A 148 15.49 9.87 -11.64
N LEU A 149 16.16 9.28 -10.66
CA LEU A 149 16.31 9.89 -9.34
C LEU A 149 16.92 11.29 -9.46
N LYS A 150 16.25 12.29 -8.89
CA LYS A 150 16.76 13.67 -8.82
C LYS A 150 17.81 13.79 -7.72
N HIS A 151 18.99 14.31 -8.07
CA HIS A 151 20.08 14.55 -7.12
C HIS A 151 20.07 15.98 -6.58
N ASP A 152 19.77 16.96 -7.42
CA ASP A 152 19.69 18.37 -7.07
C ASP A 152 18.25 18.72 -6.71
N LEU A 153 17.88 18.51 -5.44
CA LEU A 153 16.51 18.68 -4.95
C LEU A 153 16.15 20.16 -4.77
N ASP A 154 14.94 20.52 -5.18
CA ASP A 154 14.34 21.81 -4.87
C ASP A 154 13.79 21.84 -3.42
N GLU A 155 13.52 23.04 -2.90
CA GLU A 155 12.97 23.19 -1.57
C GLU A 155 11.60 22.50 -1.45
N GLY A 156 11.50 21.54 -0.52
CA GLY A 156 10.28 20.76 -0.28
C GLY A 156 10.23 19.40 -0.99
N GLU A 157 11.18 19.09 -1.87
CA GLU A 157 11.24 17.78 -2.52
C GLU A 157 11.84 16.69 -1.61
N PRO A 158 11.23 15.50 -1.55
CA PRO A 158 11.71 14.41 -0.72
C PRO A 158 12.94 13.71 -1.32
N ARG A 159 13.98 13.55 -0.47
CA ARG A 159 15.19 12.79 -0.80
C ARG A 159 14.86 11.34 -1.16
N LEU A 160 15.47 10.82 -2.23
CA LEU A 160 15.29 9.45 -2.74
C LEU A 160 13.86 9.12 -3.24
N LEU A 161 13.00 10.13 -3.39
CA LEU A 161 11.65 9.97 -3.92
C LEU A 161 11.38 10.89 -5.12
N ALA A 162 11.94 12.10 -5.12
CA ALA A 162 11.84 13.01 -6.26
C ALA A 162 12.61 12.50 -7.49
N VAL A 163 12.08 12.80 -8.67
CA VAL A 163 12.63 12.45 -9.98
C VAL A 163 12.77 13.70 -10.85
N ASP A 164 13.54 13.60 -11.93
CA ASP A 164 13.72 14.66 -12.92
C ASP A 164 12.44 14.92 -13.74
N ASN A 165 11.76 13.86 -14.17
CA ASN A 165 10.51 13.89 -14.92
C ASN A 165 9.43 13.07 -14.22
N ASN A 166 8.39 13.74 -13.73
CA ASN A 166 7.25 13.08 -13.10
C ASN A 166 6.31 12.48 -14.15
N LEU A 167 5.67 11.35 -13.83
CA LEU A 167 4.52 10.86 -14.59
C LEU A 167 3.33 11.80 -14.32
N VAL A 168 2.83 12.49 -15.34
CA VAL A 168 1.68 13.40 -15.18
C VAL A 168 0.39 12.70 -15.58
N LEU A 169 -0.62 12.72 -14.69
CA LEU A 169 -1.93 12.12 -14.94
C LEU A 169 -3.05 13.13 -14.62
N PRO A 170 -4.18 13.11 -15.33
CA PRO A 170 -5.35 13.89 -14.95
C PRO A 170 -6.10 13.26 -13.77
N VAL A 171 -6.56 14.09 -12.84
CA VAL A 171 -7.51 13.66 -11.78
C VAL A 171 -8.85 13.23 -12.38
N ASP A 172 -9.63 12.47 -11.62
CA ASP A 172 -10.98 12.01 -11.98
C ASP A 172 -11.03 11.33 -13.37
N THR A 173 -9.97 10.61 -13.71
CA THR A 173 -9.80 9.90 -14.97
C THR A 173 -9.37 8.47 -14.69
N THR A 174 -10.02 7.50 -15.34
CA THR A 174 -9.61 6.10 -15.24
C THR A 174 -8.44 5.85 -16.20
N VAL A 175 -7.24 5.65 -15.65
CA VAL A 175 -6.00 5.41 -16.40
C VAL A 175 -5.66 3.92 -16.32
N ARG A 176 -5.52 3.27 -17.47
CA ARG A 176 -4.92 1.93 -17.57
C ARG A 176 -3.41 2.07 -17.55
N ILE A 177 -2.76 1.31 -16.67
CA ILE A 177 -1.29 1.29 -16.57
C ILE A 177 -0.81 -0.09 -17.03
N GLN A 178 -0.04 -0.09 -18.11
CA GLN A 178 0.60 -1.30 -18.64
C GLN A 178 2.06 -1.32 -18.19
N ILE A 179 2.49 -2.39 -17.52
CA ILE A 179 3.78 -2.43 -16.82
C ILE A 179 4.60 -3.61 -17.36
N THR A 180 5.84 -3.34 -17.78
CA THR A 180 6.80 -4.33 -18.26
C THR A 180 8.23 -3.90 -17.90
N SER A 181 9.22 -4.73 -18.15
CA SER A 181 10.63 -4.35 -18.08
C SER A 181 11.39 -4.83 -19.31
N ASP A 182 12.52 -4.17 -19.59
CA ASP A 182 13.43 -4.53 -20.68
C ASP A 182 14.67 -5.33 -20.21
N ASP A 183 14.90 -5.45 -18.90
CA ASP A 183 16.10 -6.13 -18.35
C ASP A 183 15.80 -7.20 -17.30
N VAL A 184 15.53 -6.81 -16.05
CA VAL A 184 15.28 -7.68 -14.89
C VAL A 184 13.90 -7.43 -14.33
N ILE A 185 13.49 -8.17 -13.31
CA ILE A 185 12.21 -7.89 -12.67
C ILE A 185 12.33 -6.62 -11.83
N HIS A 186 11.37 -5.72 -11.98
CA HIS A 186 11.14 -4.56 -11.11
C HIS A 186 9.70 -4.62 -10.58
N SER A 187 9.29 -3.65 -9.75
CA SER A 187 7.89 -3.53 -9.34
C SER A 187 7.51 -2.09 -9.20
N TRP A 188 6.53 -1.66 -10.01
CA TRP A 188 6.04 -0.29 -10.00
C TRP A 188 5.00 -0.16 -8.90
N ALA A 189 5.32 0.60 -7.85
CA ALA A 189 4.51 0.68 -6.66
C ALA A 189 4.39 2.11 -6.13
N VAL A 190 3.14 2.58 -6.01
CA VAL A 190 2.79 3.91 -5.47
C VAL A 190 1.80 3.70 -4.31
N PRO A 191 2.25 3.72 -3.05
CA PRO A 191 1.45 3.26 -1.91
C PRO A 191 0.12 4.01 -1.72
N SER A 192 0.11 5.34 -1.85
CA SER A 192 -1.11 6.14 -1.70
C SER A 192 -2.16 5.87 -2.77
N LEU A 193 -1.74 5.32 -3.91
CA LEU A 193 -2.63 4.94 -5.01
C LEU A 193 -3.05 3.47 -4.95
N GLY A 194 -2.52 2.70 -3.98
CA GLY A 194 -2.85 1.28 -3.82
C GLY A 194 -2.33 0.40 -4.94
N ILE A 195 -1.28 0.83 -5.65
CA ILE A 195 -0.71 0.07 -6.77
C ILE A 195 0.60 -0.56 -6.34
N LYS A 196 0.72 -1.85 -6.64
CA LYS A 196 1.99 -2.58 -6.72
C LYS A 196 1.85 -3.67 -7.76
N LYS A 197 2.56 -3.56 -8.88
CA LYS A 197 2.57 -4.59 -9.92
C LYS A 197 3.97 -4.77 -10.47
N ASP A 198 4.36 -6.02 -10.64
CA ASP A 198 5.70 -6.35 -11.11
C ASP A 198 5.85 -6.02 -12.60
N ALA A 199 7.00 -5.46 -12.92
CA ALA A 199 7.47 -5.20 -14.27
C ALA A 199 8.36 -6.38 -14.67
N VAL A 200 7.82 -7.29 -15.48
CA VAL A 200 8.45 -8.58 -15.78
C VAL A 200 8.90 -8.61 -17.24
N PRO A 201 10.20 -8.85 -17.54
CA PRO A 201 10.66 -8.95 -18.91
C PRO A 201 9.90 -10.01 -19.72
N GLY A 202 9.44 -9.63 -20.91
CA GLY A 202 8.67 -10.50 -21.80
C GLY A 202 7.20 -10.70 -21.40
N ARG A 203 6.66 -9.94 -20.44
CA ARG A 203 5.24 -9.94 -20.08
C ARG A 203 4.72 -8.52 -19.90
N LEU A 204 3.55 -8.24 -20.47
CA LEU A 204 2.83 -7.01 -20.20
C LEU A 204 1.80 -7.26 -19.10
N ASN A 205 2.05 -6.73 -17.91
CA ASN A 205 1.07 -6.70 -16.84
C ASN A 205 0.18 -5.47 -16.98
N GLU A 206 -1.04 -5.54 -16.46
CA GLU A 206 -1.96 -4.41 -16.45
C GLU A 206 -2.50 -4.17 -15.04
N THR A 207 -2.73 -2.90 -14.73
CA THR A 207 -3.48 -2.41 -13.57
C THR A 207 -4.16 -1.10 -13.96
N TRP A 208 -4.82 -0.45 -13.01
CA TRP A 208 -5.51 0.81 -13.28
C TRP A 208 -5.44 1.74 -12.07
N VAL A 209 -5.60 3.03 -12.34
CA VAL A 209 -5.74 4.05 -11.30
C VAL A 209 -6.81 5.07 -11.67
N ARG A 210 -7.48 5.60 -10.66
CA ARG A 210 -8.22 6.85 -10.73
C ARG A 210 -7.82 7.68 -9.52
N ILE A 211 -7.23 8.85 -9.77
CA ILE A 211 -6.72 9.73 -8.71
C ILE A 211 -7.78 10.78 -8.40
N ASP A 212 -8.16 10.91 -7.13
CA ASP A 212 -9.30 11.75 -6.73
C ASP A 212 -8.91 13.21 -6.45
N LYS A 213 -7.61 13.50 -6.26
CA LYS A 213 -7.12 14.82 -5.87
C LYS A 213 -5.84 15.20 -6.59
N GLU A 214 -5.70 16.48 -6.89
CA GLU A 214 -4.45 17.03 -7.41
C GLU A 214 -3.34 16.94 -6.34
N GLY A 215 -2.12 16.74 -6.79
CA GLY A 215 -0.97 16.57 -5.91
C GLY A 215 0.12 15.69 -6.52
N THR A 216 1.19 15.45 -5.78
CA THR A 216 2.26 14.54 -6.18
C THR A 216 2.26 13.32 -5.27
N TYR A 217 2.36 12.14 -5.87
CA TYR A 217 2.32 10.85 -5.21
C TYR A 217 3.59 10.08 -5.49
N TYR A 218 4.30 9.72 -4.43
CA TYR A 218 5.61 9.09 -4.52
C TYR A 218 5.51 7.58 -4.32
N GLY A 219 6.38 6.89 -5.04
CA GLY A 219 6.54 5.45 -5.01
C GLY A 219 8.00 5.05 -5.13
N GLN A 220 8.27 3.76 -4.99
CA GLN A 220 9.60 3.20 -5.13
C GLN A 220 9.52 1.82 -5.78
N CYS A 221 10.60 1.43 -6.47
CA CYS A 221 10.73 0.06 -6.93
C CYS A 221 10.61 -0.91 -5.74
N SER A 222 9.74 -1.91 -5.88
CA SER A 222 9.37 -2.81 -4.79
C SER A 222 9.70 -4.29 -5.05
N GLU A 223 10.60 -4.55 -6.00
CA GLU A 223 11.19 -5.86 -6.31
C GLU A 223 12.70 -5.71 -6.56
N LEU A 224 13.53 -6.57 -5.95
CA LEU A 224 14.98 -6.41 -5.93
C LEU A 224 15.59 -6.52 -7.33
N CYS A 225 16.12 -5.40 -7.86
CA CYS A 225 16.59 -5.30 -9.25
C CYS A 225 18.09 -4.96 -9.40
N GLY A 226 18.89 -5.09 -8.34
CA GLY A 226 20.35 -4.92 -8.38
C GLY A 226 20.89 -3.84 -7.43
N ILE A 227 22.10 -3.34 -7.71
CA ILE A 227 22.88 -2.50 -6.77
C ILE A 227 22.21 -1.15 -6.46
N LEU A 228 21.47 -0.56 -7.42
CA LEU A 228 20.76 0.70 -7.23
C LEU A 228 19.24 0.51 -7.06
N HIS A 229 18.79 -0.67 -6.60
CA HIS A 229 17.37 -0.96 -6.36
C HIS A 229 16.66 0.12 -5.52
N GLY A 230 17.34 0.66 -4.50
CA GLY A 230 16.80 1.74 -3.64
C GLY A 230 16.86 3.16 -4.23
N PHE A 231 17.29 3.33 -5.49
CA PHE A 231 17.58 4.63 -6.11
C PHE A 231 16.84 4.82 -7.46
N MET A 232 15.72 4.13 -7.65
CA MET A 232 14.84 4.31 -8.82
C MET A 232 13.39 4.60 -8.38
N PRO A 233 13.14 5.79 -7.82
CA PRO A 233 11.83 6.15 -7.31
C PRO A 233 10.83 6.43 -8.43
N ILE A 234 9.59 6.65 -8.03
CA ILE A 234 8.46 6.97 -8.88
C ILE A 234 7.83 8.25 -8.32
N ALA A 235 7.54 9.22 -9.17
CA ALA A 235 6.69 10.35 -8.80
C ALA A 235 5.58 10.51 -9.83
N VAL A 236 4.34 10.57 -9.35
CA VAL A 236 3.14 10.77 -10.15
C VAL A 236 2.53 12.12 -9.77
N THR A 237 2.47 13.06 -10.69
CA THR A 237 1.78 14.35 -10.48
C THR A 237 0.39 14.28 -11.08
N ALA A 238 -0.63 14.34 -10.22
CA ALA A 238 -2.01 14.45 -10.64
C ALA A 238 -2.42 15.92 -10.77
N VAL A 239 -2.98 16.30 -11.92
CA VAL A 239 -3.39 17.67 -12.26
C VAL A 239 -4.82 17.71 -12.77
N SER A 240 -5.42 18.90 -12.89
CA SER A 240 -6.73 19.06 -13.55
C SER A 240 -6.70 18.54 -15.00
N LYS A 241 -7.87 18.19 -15.54
CA LYS A 241 -7.99 17.76 -16.95
C LYS A 241 -7.53 18.85 -17.91
N GLU A 242 -7.68 20.11 -17.55
CA GLU A 242 -7.23 21.27 -18.32
C GLU A 242 -5.70 21.38 -18.30
N ALA A 243 -5.09 21.35 -17.12
CA ALA A 243 -3.63 21.40 -16.98
C ALA A 243 -2.95 20.19 -17.63
N PHE A 244 -3.59 19.02 -17.61
CA PHE A 244 -3.10 17.85 -18.32
C PHE A 244 -3.04 18.07 -19.84
N LYS A 245 -4.07 18.68 -20.43
CA LYS A 245 -4.08 18.99 -21.88
C LYS A 245 -2.99 20.00 -22.26
N GLU A 246 -2.77 21.00 -21.41
CA GLU A 246 -1.67 21.96 -21.58
C GLU A 246 -0.32 21.26 -21.49
N TRP A 247 -0.14 20.40 -20.48
CA TRP A 247 1.07 19.60 -20.31
C TRP A 247 1.33 18.68 -21.52
N VAL A 248 0.32 17.97 -22.04
CA VAL A 248 0.44 17.14 -23.24
C VAL A 248 0.93 17.95 -24.44
N THR A 249 0.48 19.20 -24.57
CA THR A 249 0.92 20.07 -25.69
C THR A 249 2.40 20.43 -25.54
N GLN A 250 2.85 20.76 -24.32
CA GLN A 250 4.25 21.10 -24.05
C GLN A 250 5.18 19.89 -24.12
N ALA A 251 4.70 18.74 -23.66
CA ALA A 251 5.44 17.48 -23.61
C ALA A 251 5.84 17.00 -25.02
N LYS A 252 5.01 17.24 -26.04
CA LYS A 252 5.32 16.90 -27.44
C LYS A 252 6.54 17.63 -28.00
N ASP A 253 6.81 18.84 -27.52
CA ASP A 253 7.96 19.63 -27.96
C ASP A 253 9.19 19.38 -27.06
N SER A 254 8.97 18.85 -25.86
CA SER A 254 9.98 18.68 -24.82
C SER A 254 10.60 17.28 -24.80
N PHE A 255 9.90 16.28 -25.34
CA PHE A 255 10.30 14.87 -25.35
C PHE A 255 10.27 14.29 -26.76
#